data_AF-T0ZBW1-F1
#
_entry.id   AF-T0ZBW1-F1
#
_cell.length_a   1.000
_cell.length_b   1.000
_cell.length_c   1.000
_cell.angle_alpha   90.00
_cell.angle_beta   90.00
_cell.angle_gamma   90.00
#
_symmetry.space_group_name_H-M   'P 1'
#
loop_
_entity.id
_entity.type
_entity.pdbx_description
1 polymer ?
#
loop_
_entity_poly.entity_id
_entity_poly.type
_entity_poly.pdbx_seq_one_letter_code
_entity_poly.pdbx_strand_id
1 'polypeptide(L)'
;QPLWLGSATTAQAWAAALEARGFYVPAIRPPTVPRGQARLRIALSAAHASGDVERLLDALATLQQQHATPMNRRARLTHPSPP
;
A
#
# COMPACT_ATOMS: atom_id res chain seq x y z
N GLN A 1 -7.30 7.50 1.66
CA GLN A 1 -6.19 8.26 1.03
C GLN A 1 -5.60 7.40 -0.10
N PRO A 2 -5.10 7.98 -1.22
CA PRO A 2 -4.52 7.20 -2.30
C PRO A 2 -3.03 6.88 -2.06
N LEU A 3 -2.62 5.64 -2.32
CA LEU A 3 -1.21 5.22 -2.31
C LEU A 3 -0.69 5.21 -3.76
N TRP A 4 0.21 6.13 -4.09
CA TRP A 4 0.73 6.30 -5.44
C TRP A 4 1.87 5.32 -5.71
N LEU A 5 1.75 4.54 -6.78
CA LEU A 5 2.73 3.53 -7.19
C LEU A 5 3.40 3.87 -8.53
N GLY A 6 2.84 4.83 -9.28
CA GLY A 6 3.35 5.35 -10.54
C GLY A 6 3.16 4.38 -11.72
N SER A 7 3.46 3.10 -11.54
CA SER A 7 3.32 2.04 -12.54
C SER A 7 1.96 1.35 -12.43
N ALA A 8 1.25 1.25 -13.56
CA ALA A 8 -0.01 0.51 -13.66
C ALA A 8 0.18 -0.99 -13.35
N THR A 9 1.29 -1.56 -13.81
CA THR A 9 1.66 -2.96 -13.55
C THR A 9 1.89 -3.19 -12.07
N THR A 10 2.65 -2.31 -11.41
CA THR A 10 2.89 -2.37 -9.96
C THR A 10 1.57 -2.25 -9.19
N ALA A 11 0.73 -1.28 -9.55
CA ALA A 11 -0.56 -1.10 -8.89
C ALA A 11 -1.47 -2.32 -9.03
N GLN A 12 -1.49 -2.95 -10.21
CA GLN A 12 -2.28 -4.15 -10.43
C GLN A 12 -1.73 -5.37 -9.66
N ALA A 13 -0.41 -5.54 -9.62
CA ALA A 13 0.23 -6.61 -8.85
C ALA A 13 -0.06 -6.48 -7.35
N TRP A 14 0.04 -5.27 -6.81
CA TRP A 14 -0.26 -5.01 -5.39
C TRP A 14 -1.74 -5.24 -5.08
N ALA A 15 -2.65 -4.76 -5.94
CA ALA A 15 -4.08 -4.98 -5.74
C ALA A 15 -4.42 -6.48 -5.68
N ALA A 16 -3.90 -7.28 -6.61
CA ALA A 16 -4.10 -8.74 -6.61
C ALA A 16 -3.49 -9.41 -5.37
N ALA A 17 -2.32 -8.98 -4.94
CA ALA A 17 -1.66 -9.55 -3.77
C ALA A 17 -2.36 -9.18 -2.44
N LEU A 18 -2.97 -8.00 -2.36
CA LEU A 18 -3.81 -7.57 -1.23
C LEU A 18 -5.14 -8.33 -1.23
N GLU A 19 -5.76 -8.52 -2.39
CA GLU A 19 -6.99 -9.29 -2.55
C GLU A 19 -6.81 -10.74 -2.11
N ALA A 20 -5.70 -11.39 -2.48
CA ALA A 20 -5.34 -12.72 -2.02
C ALA A 20 -5.15 -12.84 -0.49
N ARG A 21 -4.93 -11.71 0.20
CA ARG A 21 -4.82 -11.60 1.67
C ARG A 21 -6.14 -11.17 2.33
N GLY A 22 -7.22 -11.09 1.56
CA GLY A 22 -8.54 -10.68 2.03
C GLY A 22 -8.77 -9.16 2.06
N PHE A 23 -7.88 -8.36 1.48
CA PHE A 23 -8.02 -6.91 1.41
C PHE A 23 -8.42 -6.44 0.02
N TYR A 24 -9.64 -5.96 -0.12
CA TYR A 24 -10.09 -5.37 -1.38
C TYR A 24 -9.59 -3.93 -1.54
N VAL A 25 -8.46 -3.76 -2.22
CA VAL A 25 -7.83 -2.46 -2.49
C VAL A 25 -7.65 -2.27 -4.00
N PRO A 26 -8.61 -1.65 -4.69
CA PRO A 26 -8.57 -1.55 -6.14
C PRO A 26 -7.48 -0.61 -6.64
N ALA A 27 -6.82 -1.02 -7.72
CA ALA A 27 -5.87 -0.19 -8.47
C ALA A 27 -6.60 0.75 -9.43
N ILE A 28 -6.32 2.05 -9.29
CA ILE A 28 -6.73 3.08 -10.24
C ILE A 28 -5.57 3.30 -11.21
N ARG A 29 -5.82 3.09 -12.51
CA ARG A 29 -4.83 3.11 -13.59
C ARG A 29 -5.37 3.85 -14.82
N PRO A 30 -4.54 4.16 -15.83
CA PRO A 30 -5.01 4.71 -17.09
C PRO A 30 -6.11 3.83 -17.73
N PRO A 31 -7.12 4.42 -18.41
CA PRO A 31 -7.25 5.85 -18.76
C PRO A 31 -7.82 6.75 -17.65
N THR A 32 -8.22 6.19 -16.50
CA THR A 32 -8.87 6.94 -15.40
C THR A 32 -7.93 7.93 -14.70
N VAL A 33 -6.62 7.70 -14.77
CA VAL A 33 -5.56 8.61 -14.31
C VAL A 33 -4.47 8.72 -15.38
N PRO A 34 -3.69 9.81 -15.41
CA PRO A 34 -2.57 9.94 -16.35
C PRO A 34 -1.57 8.78 -16.22
N ARG A 35 -0.87 8.48 -17.32
CA ARG A 35 0.25 7.53 -17.31
C ARG A 35 1.30 7.99 -16.29
N GLY A 36 1.88 7.03 -15.56
CA GLY A 36 2.83 7.35 -14.49
C GLY A 36 2.19 7.76 -13.16
N GLN A 37 0.86 7.75 -13.05
CA GLN A 37 0.13 8.15 -11.83
C GLN A 37 -0.82 7.06 -11.32
N ALA A 38 -0.49 5.79 -11.58
CA ALA A 38 -1.27 4.68 -11.04
C ALA A 38 -1.22 4.68 -9.49
N ARG A 39 -2.35 4.39 -8.86
CA ARG A 39 -2.50 4.45 -7.39
C ARG A 39 -3.47 3.40 -6.87
N LEU A 40 -3.30 3.00 -5.63
CA LEU A 40 -4.26 2.17 -4.91
C LEU A 40 -5.26 3.05 -4.16
N ARG A 41 -6.54 2.66 -4.19
CA ARG A 41 -7.59 3.30 -3.38
C ARG A 41 -7.82 2.48 -2.12
N ILE A 42 -7.27 2.95 -1.01
CA ILE A 42 -7.53 2.37 0.31
C ILE A 42 -8.72 3.10 0.93
N ALA A 43 -9.80 2.36 1.19
CA ALA A 43 -11.01 2.84 1.84
C ALA A 43 -11.16 2.13 3.19
N LEU A 44 -10.74 2.81 4.26
CA LEU A 44 -11.00 2.38 5.62
C LEU A 44 -12.35 2.96 6.05
N SER A 45 -13.20 2.12 6.64
CA SER A 45 -14.46 2.53 7.28
C SER A 45 -14.38 2.31 8.78
N ALA A 46 -15.19 3.04 9.56
CA ALA A 46 -15.25 2.90 11.02
C ALA A 46 -15.69 1.51 11.51
N ALA A 47 -16.12 0.62 10.60
CA ALA A 47 -16.46 -0.77 10.90
C ALA A 47 -15.25 -1.72 10.91
N HIS A 48 -14.05 -1.26 10.56
CA HIS A 48 -12.84 -2.09 10.62
C HIS A 48 -12.34 -2.18 12.06
N ALA A 49 -12.05 -3.40 12.53
CA ALA A 49 -11.43 -3.59 13.82
C ALA A 49 -9.96 -3.14 13.75
N SER A 50 -9.38 -2.70 14.87
CA SER A 50 -7.98 -2.22 14.91
C SER A 50 -6.99 -3.24 14.31
N GLY A 51 -7.24 -4.53 14.51
CA GLY A 51 -6.42 -5.61 13.94
C GLY A 51 -6.50 -5.77 12.41
N ASP A 52 -7.54 -5.24 11.75
CA ASP A 52 -7.61 -5.24 10.29
C ASP A 52 -6.66 -4.20 9.69
N VAL A 53 -6.49 -3.07 10.37
CA VAL A 53 -5.56 -2.00 9.97
C VAL A 53 -4.12 -2.49 10.10
N GLU A 54 -3.78 -3.15 11.21
CA GLU A 54 -2.45 -3.73 11.43
C GLU A 54 -2.09 -4.76 10.36
N ARG A 55 -3.00 -5.72 10.08
CA ARG A 55 -2.78 -6.72 9.01
C ARG A 55 -2.65 -6.08 7.63
N LEU A 56 -3.39 -5.01 7.34
CA LEU A 56 -3.28 -4.27 6.08
C LEU A 56 -1.91 -3.57 5.98
N LEU A 57 -1.46 -2.94 7.06
CA LEU A 57 -0.15 -2.28 7.12
C LEU A 57 0.99 -3.28 6.93
N ASP A 58 0.93 -4.45 7.57
CA ASP A 58 1.92 -5.53 7.40
C ASP A 58 1.95 -6.06 5.97
N ALA A 59 0.78 -6.23 5.34
CA ALA A 59 0.69 -6.63 3.95
C ALA A 59 1.32 -5.58 3.00
N LEU A 60 1.02 -4.29 3.22
CA LEU A 60 1.61 -3.20 2.45
C LEU A 60 3.13 -3.10 2.65
N ALA A 61 3.62 -3.25 3.87
CA ALA A 61 5.04 -3.27 4.18
C ALA A 61 5.75 -4.43 3.46
N THR A 62 5.17 -5.63 3.47
CA THR A 62 5.69 -6.79 2.76
C THR A 62 5.81 -6.53 1.26
N LEU A 63 4.75 -6.00 0.64
CA LEU A 63 4.75 -5.65 -0.79
C LEU A 63 5.77 -4.56 -1.11
N GLN A 64 5.92 -3.58 -0.21
CA GLN A 64 6.93 -2.54 -0.35
C GLN A 64 8.34 -3.13 -0.35
N GLN A 65 8.68 -4.04 0.57
CA GLN A 65 10.00 -4.69 0.62
C GLN A 65 10.27 -5.55 -0.63
N GLN A 66 9.25 -6.27 -1.12
CA GLN A 66 9.36 -7.08 -2.34
C GLN A 66 9.60 -6.23 -3.60
N HIS A 67 9.02 -5.03 -3.63
CA HIS A 67 9.28 -4.05 -4.70
C HIS A 67 10.54 -3.21 -4.47
N ALA A 68 10.96 -3.06 -3.22
CA ALA A 68 12.14 -2.31 -2.80
C ALA A 68 13.26 -3.28 -2.42
N THR A 69 13.90 -3.93 -3.39
CA THR A 69 15.23 -4.52 -3.14
C THR A 69 16.14 -4.33 -4.35
N PRO A 70 17.40 -3.83 -4.20
CA PRO A 70 18.03 -3.21 -3.04
C PRO A 70 18.48 -1.76 -3.31
N MET A 71 18.15 -0.82 -2.40
CA MET A 71 18.96 0.40 -2.23
C MET A 71 18.82 0.94 -0.80
N ASN A 72 19.85 0.67 0.02
CA ASN A 72 20.27 1.43 1.19
C ASN A 72 19.36 1.46 2.45
N ARG A 73 19.62 0.53 3.38
CA ARG A 73 19.27 0.59 4.81
C ARG A 73 19.78 1.90 5.44
N ARG A 74 19.02 2.99 5.41
CA ARG A 74 19.19 4.13 6.34
C ARG A 74 17.87 4.88 6.55
N ALA A 75 16.97 4.31 7.34
CA ALA A 75 15.96 5.11 8.03
C ALA A 75 15.76 4.56 9.44
N ARG A 76 16.50 5.16 10.38
CA ARG A 76 16.10 5.29 11.78
C ARG A 76 14.63 5.76 11.80
N LEU A 77 13.74 4.98 12.41
CA LEU A 77 12.44 5.47 12.85
C LEU A 77 12.47 5.49 14.38
N THR A 78 12.98 6.60 14.91
CA THR A 78 12.76 7.01 16.29
C THR A 78 11.30 7.45 16.43
N HIS A 79 10.53 6.74 17.24
CA HIS A 79 9.21 7.15 17.71
C HIS A 79 9.38 7.69 19.14
N PRO A 80 9.27 9.00 19.41
CA PRO A 80 9.10 9.48 20.78
C PRO A 80 7.60 9.66 21.07
N SER A 81 7.07 8.91 22.05
CA SER A 81 5.81 9.24 22.73
C SER A 81 6.00 10.51 23.58
N PRO A 82 5.07 11.49 23.54
CA PRO A 82 5.07 12.60 24.48
C PRO A 82 4.48 12.19 25.84
N PRO A 83 4.80 12.93 26.92
CA PRO A 83 4.47 12.59 28.31
C PRO A 83 2.99 12.69 28.68
#